data_AF-A0A926CLS2-F1
#
_entry.id   AF-A0A926CLS2-F1
#
_cell.length_a   1.000
_cell.length_b   1.000
_cell.length_c   1.000
_cell.angle_alpha   90.00
_cell.angle_beta   90.00
_cell.angle_gamma   90.00
#
_symmetry.space_group_name_H-M   'P 1'
#
loop_
_entity.id
_entity.type
_entity.pdbx_description
1 polymer ?
#
loop_
_entity_poly.entity_id
_entity_poly.type
_entity_poly.pdbx_seq_one_letter_code
_entity_poly.pdbx_strand_id
1 'polypeptide(L)'
;MHFRCLLLLALSLISAGAQVPEEQTAIRLLQKFVETADPALLDQVQSTLESAPAAAQKTNRLKYLRARLEFARGNFEKSLSMAKALNRDVPDELDPYGLIVDSARALGKSGEAEKAAQWMLNLRPEDFRGLQKAAALREDLEDYQGAEEFLMDAYKRVPRSEPGQRASILAQLARVYIKNKRPADARRLIDESLKLIPGYHPSIILTAN
;
A
#
# COMPACT_ATOMS: atom_id res chain seq x y z
N MET A 1 7.99 38.92 53.64
CA MET A 1 9.35 38.59 53.17
C MET A 1 9.21 37.51 52.09
N HIS A 2 9.22 37.94 50.81
CA HIS A 2 10.30 37.70 49.84
C HIS A 2 10.19 36.32 49.15
N PHE A 3 9.55 36.23 47.98
CA PHE A 3 10.12 36.33 46.62
C PHE A 3 11.00 35.14 46.19
N ARG A 4 10.66 34.59 45.01
CA ARG A 4 11.44 33.74 44.07
C ARG A 4 11.24 32.21 44.14
N CYS A 5 10.45 31.67 43.20
CA CYS A 5 10.96 30.81 42.11
C CYS A 5 9.86 30.50 41.09
N LEU A 6 9.65 31.46 40.17
CA LEU A 6 9.25 31.20 38.79
C LEU A 6 10.48 30.64 38.07
N LEU A 7 10.56 29.33 37.84
CA LEU A 7 11.26 28.65 36.74
C LEU A 7 11.23 27.13 37.02
N LEU A 8 11.03 26.32 35.97
CA LEU A 8 10.73 24.87 35.88
C LEU A 8 9.23 24.68 35.55
N LEU A 9 8.72 24.87 34.32
CA LEU A 9 9.31 24.57 33.01
C LEU A 9 10.06 23.23 32.98
N ALA A 10 9.42 22.21 33.53
CA ALA A 10 9.53 20.84 33.04
C ALA A 10 8.13 20.50 32.47
N LEU A 11 7.77 20.96 31.28
CA LEU A 11 8.10 20.28 30.02
C LEU A 11 8.18 18.75 30.16
N SER A 12 7.21 18.15 30.86
CA SER A 12 6.84 16.75 30.69
C SER A 12 6.00 16.58 29.41
N LEU A 13 6.54 17.01 28.27
CA LEU A 13 6.14 16.50 26.96
C LEU A 13 7.12 15.39 26.61
N ILE A 14 7.01 14.27 27.33
CA ILE A 14 7.75 13.04 27.02
C ILE A 14 6.73 11.96 26.68
N SER A 15 6.68 11.72 25.37
CA SER A 15 6.51 10.41 24.71
C SER A 15 5.23 9.63 24.95
N ALA A 16 4.18 10.01 24.21
CA ALA A 16 3.53 9.04 23.33
C ALA A 16 3.97 9.44 21.92
N GLY A 17 4.49 8.52 21.10
CA GLY A 17 4.99 8.83 19.75
C GLY A 17 3.95 9.65 18.98
N ALA A 18 4.19 10.95 18.82
CA ALA A 18 3.21 11.86 18.26
C ALA A 18 3.04 11.51 16.79
N GLN A 19 2.00 10.74 16.50
CA GLN A 19 1.66 10.35 15.16
C GLN A 19 1.37 11.62 14.37
N VAL A 20 2.17 11.88 13.34
CA VAL A 20 2.09 13.11 12.56
C VAL A 20 0.71 13.13 11.88
N PRO A 21 -0.20 14.07 12.21
CA PRO A 21 -1.57 14.07 11.70
C PRO A 21 -1.64 14.07 10.16
N GLU A 22 -0.67 14.72 9.53
CA GLU A 22 -0.52 14.77 8.08
C GLU A 22 -0.22 13.40 7.48
N GLU A 23 0.61 12.57 8.14
CA GLU A 23 0.90 11.21 7.68
C GLU A 23 -0.37 10.36 7.71
N GLN A 24 -1.15 10.42 8.80
CA GLN A 24 -2.42 9.68 8.89
C GLN A 24 -3.44 10.14 7.85
N THR A 25 -3.52 11.45 7.63
CA THR A 25 -4.44 12.05 6.67
C THR A 25 -4.07 11.65 5.25
N ALA A 26 -2.78 11.71 4.89
CA ALA A 26 -2.28 11.25 3.60
C ALA A 26 -2.54 9.75 3.37
N ILE A 27 -2.38 8.90 4.41
CA ILE A 27 -2.71 7.46 4.32
C ILE A 27 -4.19 7.26 3.97
N ARG A 28 -5.10 7.93 4.69
CA ARG A 28 -6.54 7.81 4.45
C ARG A 28 -6.92 8.30 3.06
N LEU A 29 -6.35 9.41 2.61
CA LEU A 29 -6.60 9.95 1.28
C LEU A 29 -6.08 9.01 0.17
N LEU A 30 -4.88 8.45 0.32
CA LEU A 30 -4.34 7.45 -0.62
C LEU A 30 -5.18 6.17 -0.63
N GLN A 31 -5.66 5.72 0.52
CA GLN A 31 -6.59 4.59 0.58
C GLN A 31 -7.89 4.92 -0.15
N LYS A 32 -8.46 6.11 0.09
CA LYS A 32 -9.69 6.54 -0.56
C LYS A 32 -9.51 6.64 -2.07
N PHE A 33 -8.35 7.12 -2.54
CA PHE A 33 -7.99 7.12 -3.95
C PHE A 33 -8.02 5.71 -4.55
N VAL A 34 -7.46 4.71 -3.87
CA VAL A 34 -7.54 3.31 -4.34
C VAL A 34 -8.99 2.82 -4.40
N GLU A 35 -9.82 3.23 -3.44
CA GLU A 35 -11.23 2.82 -3.38
C GLU A 35 -12.12 3.49 -4.44
N THR A 36 -11.86 4.75 -4.81
CA THR A 36 -12.76 5.54 -5.68
C THR A 36 -12.16 5.94 -7.03
N ALA A 37 -10.83 5.87 -7.17
CA ALA A 37 -10.06 6.42 -8.28
C ALA A 37 -10.28 7.93 -8.53
N ASP A 38 -10.68 8.69 -7.49
CA ASP A 38 -10.88 10.14 -7.61
C ASP A 38 -9.52 10.89 -7.62
N PRO A 39 -9.10 11.48 -8.76
CA PRO A 39 -7.79 12.11 -8.89
C PRO A 39 -7.63 13.34 -7.98
N ALA A 40 -8.71 14.02 -7.58
CA ALA A 40 -8.63 15.18 -6.69
C ALA A 40 -8.05 14.83 -5.31
N LEU A 41 -8.12 13.55 -4.91
CA LEU A 41 -7.51 13.06 -3.68
C LEU A 41 -5.99 13.10 -3.73
N LEU A 42 -5.37 12.94 -4.90
CA LEU A 42 -3.91 12.99 -5.03
C LEU A 42 -3.36 14.39 -4.79
N ASP A 43 -4.09 15.43 -5.18
CA ASP A 43 -3.73 16.81 -4.89
C ASP A 43 -3.86 17.13 -3.41
N GLN A 44 -4.92 16.61 -2.75
CA GLN A 44 -5.05 16.71 -1.30
C GLN A 44 -3.93 15.97 -0.57
N VAL A 45 -3.50 14.79 -1.05
CA VAL A 45 -2.33 14.08 -0.51
C VAL A 45 -1.10 14.96 -0.65
N GLN A 46 -0.84 15.55 -1.82
CA GLN A 46 0.31 16.43 -2.01
C GLN A 46 0.30 17.59 -1.01
N SER A 47 -0.80 18.35 -0.93
CA SER A 47 -0.91 19.49 0.00
C SER A 47 -0.72 19.07 1.45
N THR A 48 -1.27 17.91 1.84
CA THR A 48 -1.10 17.34 3.20
C THR A 48 0.36 16.99 3.49
N LEU A 49 1.07 16.39 2.54
CA LEU A 49 2.49 16.05 2.72
C LEU A 49 3.39 17.29 2.71
N GLU A 50 3.01 18.34 2.01
CA GLU A 50 3.72 19.64 1.99
C GLU A 50 3.50 20.44 3.29
N SER A 51 2.32 20.35 3.90
CA SER A 51 2.04 21.02 5.18
C SER A 51 2.70 20.35 6.38
N ALA A 52 3.27 19.14 6.22
CA ALA A 52 3.88 18.42 7.32
C ALA A 52 5.08 19.19 7.93
N PRO A 53 5.26 19.18 9.27
CA PRO A 53 6.33 19.91 9.94
C PRO A 53 7.73 19.52 9.44
N ALA A 54 8.69 20.45 9.45
CA ALA A 54 10.06 20.21 8.97
C ALA A 54 10.76 18.99 9.60
N ALA A 55 10.42 18.63 10.84
CA ALA A 55 10.89 17.41 11.49
C ALA A 55 10.29 16.15 10.84
N ALA A 56 8.99 16.14 10.57
CA ALA A 56 8.29 15.07 9.87
C ALA A 56 8.78 14.92 8.41
N GLN A 57 9.20 16.02 7.78
CA GLN A 57 9.71 16.02 6.41
C GLN A 57 10.89 15.07 6.17
N LYS A 58 11.62 14.71 7.23
CA LYS A 58 12.80 13.84 7.19
C LYS A 58 12.49 12.38 7.56
N THR A 59 11.28 12.07 8.02
CA THR A 59 10.92 10.71 8.44
C THR A 59 10.82 9.78 7.24
N ASN A 60 11.19 8.51 7.43
CA ASN A 60 11.04 7.50 6.40
C ASN A 60 9.57 7.25 6.06
N ARG A 61 8.66 7.48 7.01
CA ARG A 61 7.22 7.37 6.79
C ARG A 61 6.71 8.41 5.80
N LEU A 62 7.05 9.69 5.96
CA LEU A 62 6.62 10.73 5.03
C LEU A 62 7.28 10.56 3.65
N LYS A 63 8.56 10.19 3.61
CA LYS A 63 9.26 9.82 2.36
C LYS A 63 8.53 8.69 1.62
N TYR A 64 8.09 7.65 2.33
CA TYR A 64 7.33 6.54 1.75
C TYR A 64 5.98 7.00 1.18
N LEU A 65 5.25 7.85 1.90
CA LEU A 65 3.98 8.38 1.42
C LEU A 65 4.14 9.24 0.15
N ARG A 66 5.24 10.00 0.05
CA ARG A 66 5.58 10.71 -1.19
C ARG A 66 5.89 9.75 -2.33
N ALA A 67 6.69 8.71 -2.09
CA ALA A 67 6.98 7.71 -3.12
C ALA A 67 5.70 7.02 -3.60
N ARG A 68 4.76 6.73 -2.69
CA ARG A 68 3.45 6.15 -3.02
C ARG A 68 2.54 7.12 -3.78
N LEU A 69 2.58 8.42 -3.48
CA LEU A 69 1.90 9.44 -4.27
C LEU A 69 2.44 9.48 -5.71
N GLU A 70 3.75 9.44 -5.90
CA GLU A 70 4.35 9.39 -7.24
C GLU A 70 3.91 8.15 -8.01
N PHE A 71 3.84 6.99 -7.35
CA PHE A 71 3.29 5.78 -7.97
C PHE A 71 1.83 5.97 -8.39
N ALA A 72 0.98 6.51 -7.50
CA ALA A 72 -0.43 6.75 -7.77
C ALA A 72 -0.67 7.72 -8.93
N ARG A 73 0.28 8.63 -9.19
CA ARG A 73 0.28 9.56 -10.34
C ARG A 73 0.82 8.95 -11.63
N GLY A 74 1.30 7.71 -11.60
CA GLY A 74 1.94 7.07 -12.74
C GLY A 74 3.41 7.43 -12.94
N ASN A 75 4.03 8.16 -12.01
CA ASN A 75 5.45 8.52 -12.06
C ASN A 75 6.32 7.36 -11.55
N PHE A 76 6.26 6.22 -12.23
CA PHE A 76 6.82 4.96 -11.76
C PHE A 76 8.35 4.98 -11.59
N GLU A 77 9.09 5.66 -12.46
CA GLU A 77 10.55 5.81 -12.32
C GLU A 77 10.92 6.58 -11.05
N LYS A 78 10.20 7.67 -10.78
CA LYS A 78 10.43 8.48 -9.59
C LYS A 78 10.06 7.70 -8.33
N SER A 79 8.92 7.02 -8.34
CA SER A 79 8.52 6.15 -7.23
C SER A 79 9.55 5.05 -6.96
N LEU A 80 10.02 4.37 -8.01
CA LEU A 80 11.03 3.32 -7.89
C LEU A 80 12.34 3.85 -7.29
N SER A 81 12.81 5.00 -7.76
CA SER A 81 14.03 5.64 -7.23
C SER A 81 13.90 5.96 -5.75
N MET A 82 12.77 6.56 -5.35
CA MET A 82 12.49 6.89 -3.95
C MET A 82 12.34 5.65 -3.08
N ALA A 83 11.66 4.61 -3.56
CA ALA A 83 11.49 3.35 -2.85
C ALA A 83 12.82 2.63 -2.63
N LYS A 84 13.73 2.64 -3.61
CA LYS A 84 15.09 2.12 -3.46
C LYS A 84 15.93 2.90 -2.45
N ALA A 85 15.84 4.23 -2.47
CA ALA A 85 16.51 5.06 -1.47
C ALA A 85 15.99 4.74 -0.07
N LEU A 86 14.67 4.62 0.09
CA LEU A 86 14.04 4.21 1.35
C LEU A 86 14.48 2.83 1.80
N ASN A 87 14.54 1.87 0.89
CA ASN A 87 14.97 0.51 1.22
C ASN A 87 16.42 0.46 1.73
N ARG A 88 17.28 1.38 1.31
CA ARG A 88 18.65 1.50 1.87
C ARG A 88 18.63 2.07 3.29
N ASP A 89 17.71 2.98 3.58
CA ASP A 89 17.53 3.58 4.91
C ASP A 89 16.88 2.60 5.90
N VAL A 90 15.97 1.75 5.43
CA VAL A 90 15.19 0.79 6.24
C VAL A 90 15.07 -0.58 5.53
N PRO A 91 16.16 -1.36 5.48
CA PRO A 91 16.21 -2.62 4.71
C PRO A 91 15.33 -3.74 5.28
N ASP A 92 14.86 -3.60 6.51
CA ASP A 92 14.04 -4.59 7.23
C ASP A 92 12.54 -4.23 7.27
N GLU A 93 12.14 -3.20 6.52
CA GLU A 93 10.74 -2.79 6.37
C GLU A 93 10.14 -3.30 5.06
N LEU A 94 8.92 -3.84 5.13
CA LEU A 94 8.25 -4.39 3.94
C LEU A 94 7.72 -3.33 2.97
N ASP A 95 7.34 -2.16 3.49
CA ASP A 95 6.66 -1.10 2.72
C ASP A 95 7.50 -0.64 1.49
N PRO A 96 8.81 -0.34 1.61
CA PRO A 96 9.66 -0.02 0.46
C PRO A 96 9.72 -1.14 -0.58
N TYR A 97 9.85 -2.40 -0.18
CA TYR A 97 9.86 -3.53 -1.12
C TYR A 97 8.56 -3.65 -1.91
N GLY A 98 7.42 -3.50 -1.24
CA GLY A 98 6.11 -3.54 -1.91
C GLY A 98 6.00 -2.48 -3.01
N LEU A 99 6.52 -1.28 -2.76
CA LEU A 99 6.53 -0.19 -3.74
C LEU A 99 7.56 -0.41 -4.86
N ILE A 100 8.71 -1.04 -4.55
CA ILE A 100 9.68 -1.49 -5.57
C ILE A 100 9.01 -2.49 -6.51
N VAL A 101 8.30 -3.50 -5.97
CA VAL A 101 7.57 -4.48 -6.79
C VAL A 101 6.59 -3.79 -7.73
N ASP A 102 5.71 -2.96 -7.19
CA ASP A 102 4.66 -2.31 -7.99
C ASP A 102 5.24 -1.41 -9.07
N SER A 103 6.22 -0.58 -8.72
CA SER A 103 6.87 0.34 -9.65
C SER A 103 7.70 -0.39 -10.71
N ALA A 104 8.43 -1.44 -10.31
CA ALA A 104 9.23 -2.23 -11.24
C ALA A 104 8.35 -3.01 -12.23
N ARG A 105 7.22 -3.57 -11.78
CA ARG A 105 6.23 -4.22 -12.66
C ARG A 105 5.67 -3.25 -13.70
N ALA A 106 5.27 -2.06 -13.26
CA ALA A 106 4.76 -1.01 -14.16
C ALA A 106 5.78 -0.59 -15.24
N LEU A 107 7.07 -0.69 -14.93
CA LEU A 107 8.18 -0.39 -15.83
C LEU A 107 8.69 -1.60 -16.65
N GLY A 108 8.05 -2.77 -16.54
CA GLY A 108 8.50 -4.00 -17.21
C GLY A 108 9.81 -4.58 -16.67
N LYS A 109 10.24 -4.19 -15.47
CA LYS A 109 11.48 -4.65 -14.81
C LYS A 109 11.23 -5.91 -13.99
N SER A 110 10.77 -6.98 -14.63
CA SER A 110 10.27 -8.20 -13.97
C SER A 110 11.27 -8.83 -13.00
N GLY A 111 12.56 -8.93 -13.39
CA GLY A 111 13.58 -9.52 -12.52
C GLY A 111 13.91 -8.68 -11.27
N GLU A 112 13.66 -7.38 -11.30
CA GLU A 112 13.80 -6.53 -10.11
C GLU A 112 12.58 -6.69 -9.18
N ALA A 113 11.39 -6.73 -9.77
CA ALA A 113 10.16 -6.95 -9.03
C ALA A 113 10.15 -8.32 -8.34
N GLU A 114 10.59 -9.37 -9.03
CA GLU A 114 10.70 -10.72 -8.47
C GLU A 114 11.64 -10.78 -7.27
N LYS A 115 12.84 -10.19 -7.39
CA LYS A 115 13.80 -10.12 -6.28
C LYS A 115 13.19 -9.43 -5.06
N ALA A 116 12.51 -8.31 -5.25
CA ALA A 116 11.89 -7.57 -4.15
C ALA A 116 10.74 -8.36 -3.51
N ALA A 117 9.86 -8.99 -4.30
CA ALA A 117 8.76 -9.80 -3.79
C ALA A 117 9.26 -11.04 -3.03
N GLN A 118 10.27 -11.73 -3.57
CA GLN A 118 10.92 -12.84 -2.88
C GLN A 118 11.52 -12.39 -1.55
N TRP A 119 12.09 -11.19 -1.51
CA TRP A 119 12.66 -10.66 -0.28
C TRP A 119 11.60 -10.32 0.77
N MET A 120 10.42 -9.83 0.37
CA MET A 120 9.28 -9.68 1.28
C MET A 120 8.88 -11.02 1.91
N LEU A 121 8.77 -12.08 1.09
CA LEU A 121 8.42 -13.42 1.56
C LEU A 121 9.47 -14.00 2.51
N ASN A 122 10.75 -13.71 2.28
CA ASN A 122 11.82 -14.17 3.16
C ASN A 122 11.85 -13.38 4.48
N LEU A 123 11.60 -12.07 4.42
CA LEU A 123 11.70 -11.17 5.56
C LEU A 123 10.57 -11.35 6.56
N ARG A 124 9.33 -11.56 6.08
CA ARG A 124 8.14 -11.83 6.90
C ARG A 124 7.26 -12.86 6.18
N PRO A 125 7.59 -14.16 6.29
CA PRO A 125 6.87 -15.22 5.61
C PRO A 125 5.38 -15.29 5.94
N GLU A 126 4.97 -14.77 7.10
CA GLU A 126 3.60 -14.70 7.60
C GLU A 126 2.79 -13.53 7.02
N ASP A 127 3.45 -12.48 6.53
CA ASP A 127 2.80 -11.26 6.08
C ASP A 127 2.14 -11.44 4.70
N PHE A 128 0.85 -11.11 4.61
CA PHE A 128 0.07 -11.28 3.38
C PHE A 128 0.58 -10.43 2.21
N ARG A 129 1.26 -9.31 2.47
CA ARG A 129 1.68 -8.36 1.42
C ARG A 129 2.68 -9.01 0.46
N GLY A 130 3.61 -9.80 0.97
CA GLY A 130 4.57 -10.54 0.14
C GLY A 130 3.88 -11.52 -0.80
N LEU A 131 2.88 -12.27 -0.30
CA LEU A 131 2.07 -13.19 -1.10
C LEU A 131 1.26 -12.45 -2.16
N GLN A 132 0.65 -11.33 -1.81
CA GLN A 132 -0.12 -10.51 -2.75
C GLN A 132 0.76 -9.98 -3.90
N LYS A 133 2.01 -9.59 -3.58
CA LYS A 133 3.01 -9.17 -4.58
C LYS A 133 3.47 -10.34 -5.46
N ALA A 134 3.75 -11.49 -4.87
CA ALA A 134 4.13 -12.70 -5.61
C ALA A 134 3.01 -13.15 -6.55
N ALA A 135 1.75 -13.12 -6.11
CA ALA A 135 0.61 -13.43 -6.96
C ALA A 135 0.50 -12.51 -8.17
N ALA A 136 0.79 -11.22 -8.00
CA ALA A 136 0.74 -10.26 -9.09
C ALA A 136 1.82 -10.54 -10.15
N LEU A 137 2.99 -11.03 -9.73
CA LEU A 137 4.05 -11.46 -10.64
C LEU A 137 3.70 -12.77 -11.36
N ARG A 138 3.06 -13.73 -10.67
CA ARG A 138 2.55 -14.95 -11.30
C ARG A 138 1.47 -14.64 -12.33
N GLU A 139 0.59 -13.68 -12.03
CA GLU A 139 -0.41 -13.18 -12.97
C GLU A 139 0.24 -12.59 -14.24
N ASP A 140 1.35 -11.84 -14.11
CA ASP A 140 2.09 -11.28 -15.26
C ASP A 140 2.74 -12.37 -16.13
N LEU A 141 3.07 -13.52 -15.53
CA LEU A 141 3.63 -14.69 -16.21
C LEU A 141 2.55 -15.65 -16.74
N GLU A 142 1.28 -15.27 -16.65
CA GLU A 142 0.12 -16.11 -17.00
C GLU A 142 0.01 -17.41 -16.17
N ASP A 143 0.75 -17.51 -15.07
CA ASP A 143 0.62 -18.56 -14.06
C ASP A 143 -0.57 -18.25 -13.14
N TYR A 144 -1.77 -18.36 -13.70
CA TYR A 144 -3.00 -18.01 -13.00
C TYR A 144 -3.30 -18.92 -11.82
N GLN A 145 -2.89 -20.19 -11.90
CA GLN A 145 -3.04 -21.12 -10.78
C GLN A 145 -2.13 -20.74 -9.62
N GLY A 146 -0.84 -20.47 -9.88
CA GLY A 146 0.07 -19.99 -8.84
C GLY A 146 -0.34 -18.65 -8.25
N ALA A 147 -0.91 -17.75 -9.07
CA ALA A 147 -1.48 -16.49 -8.59
C ALA A 147 -2.68 -16.72 -7.65
N GLU A 148 -3.60 -17.62 -8.00
CA GLU A 148 -4.76 -18.01 -7.17
C GLU A 148 -4.30 -18.57 -5.82
N GLU A 149 -3.34 -19.49 -5.82
CA GLU A 149 -2.82 -20.13 -4.60
C GLU A 149 -2.26 -19.08 -3.61
N PHE A 150 -1.43 -18.15 -4.10
CA PHE A 150 -0.88 -17.08 -3.27
C PHE A 150 -1.96 -16.12 -2.74
N LEU A 151 -2.95 -15.77 -3.56
CA LEU A 151 -4.03 -14.86 -3.13
C LEU A 151 -4.96 -15.50 -2.12
N MET A 152 -5.26 -16.79 -2.26
CA MET A 152 -6.06 -17.53 -1.30
C MET A 152 -5.35 -17.63 0.05
N ASP A 153 -4.04 -17.82 0.07
CA ASP A 153 -3.25 -17.78 1.30
C ASP A 153 -3.21 -16.36 1.90
N ALA A 154 -2.95 -15.34 1.07
CA ALA A 154 -2.99 -13.94 1.50
C ALA A 154 -4.34 -13.59 2.16
N TYR A 155 -5.46 -13.99 1.55
CA TYR A 155 -6.81 -13.73 2.06
C TYR A 155 -7.09 -14.36 3.43
N LYS A 156 -6.51 -15.53 3.70
CA LYS A 156 -6.61 -16.21 5.00
C LYS A 156 -5.86 -15.47 6.10
N ARG A 157 -4.79 -14.76 5.75
CA ARG A 157 -3.91 -14.03 6.69
C ARG A 157 -4.37 -12.62 6.99
N VAL A 158 -5.18 -12.02 6.12
CA VAL A 158 -5.74 -10.68 6.36
C VAL A 158 -6.86 -10.74 7.42
N PRO A 159 -6.75 -9.98 8.52
CA PRO A 159 -7.80 -9.92 9.54
C PRO A 159 -9.14 -9.46 9.00
N ARG A 160 -10.24 -9.95 9.59
CA ARG A 160 -11.61 -9.51 9.23
C ARG A 160 -11.86 -8.03 9.51
N SER A 161 -11.09 -7.43 10.43
CA SER A 161 -11.13 -6.00 10.76
C SER A 161 -10.53 -5.10 9.66
N GLU A 162 -9.93 -5.67 8.62
CA GLU A 162 -9.27 -4.95 7.53
C GLU A 162 -10.06 -5.10 6.21
N PRO A 163 -11.29 -4.55 6.10
CA PRO A 163 -12.16 -4.78 4.94
C PRO A 163 -11.54 -4.30 3.62
N GLY A 164 -10.73 -3.24 3.64
CA GLY A 164 -10.06 -2.74 2.44
C GLY A 164 -8.98 -3.68 1.89
N GLN A 165 -8.21 -4.30 2.78
CA GLN A 165 -7.20 -5.28 2.37
C GLN A 165 -7.88 -6.55 1.81
N ARG A 166 -8.96 -6.99 2.46
CA ARG A 166 -9.77 -8.12 1.99
C ARG A 166 -10.41 -7.83 0.63
N ALA A 167 -11.04 -6.66 0.47
CA ALA A 167 -11.64 -6.23 -0.79
C ALA A 167 -10.61 -6.15 -1.93
N SER A 168 -9.39 -5.68 -1.63
CA SER A 168 -8.28 -5.63 -2.58
C SER A 168 -7.85 -7.01 -3.07
N ILE A 169 -7.66 -7.97 -2.16
CA ILE A 169 -7.29 -9.34 -2.53
C ILE A 169 -8.40 -10.02 -3.33
N LEU A 170 -9.68 -9.83 -2.95
CA LEU A 170 -10.82 -10.37 -3.69
C LEU A 170 -10.91 -9.80 -5.11
N ALA A 171 -10.68 -8.50 -5.28
CA ALA A 171 -10.64 -7.88 -6.61
C ALA A 171 -9.49 -8.43 -7.47
N GLN A 172 -8.32 -8.64 -6.87
CA GLN A 172 -7.18 -9.26 -7.56
C GLN A 172 -7.47 -10.71 -7.94
N LEU A 173 -8.07 -11.50 -7.05
CA LEU A 173 -8.44 -12.89 -7.33
C LEU A 173 -9.52 -12.99 -8.42
N ALA A 174 -10.50 -12.08 -8.40
CA ALA A 174 -11.49 -11.98 -9.47
C ALA A 174 -10.85 -11.69 -10.83
N ARG A 175 -9.87 -10.78 -10.87
CA ARG A 175 -9.12 -10.48 -12.09
C ARG A 175 -8.35 -11.70 -12.61
N VAL A 176 -7.68 -12.44 -11.71
CA VAL A 176 -7.01 -13.71 -12.06
C VAL A 176 -8.01 -14.71 -12.66
N TYR A 177 -9.21 -14.85 -12.09
CA TYR A 177 -10.23 -15.74 -12.63
C TYR A 177 -10.75 -15.32 -14.00
N ILE A 178 -10.96 -14.02 -14.23
CA ILE A 178 -11.35 -13.51 -15.55
C ILE A 178 -10.28 -13.86 -16.60
N LYS A 179 -9.00 -13.60 -16.29
CA LYS A 179 -7.88 -13.93 -17.18
C LYS A 179 -7.78 -15.44 -17.44
N ASN A 180 -8.02 -16.25 -16.41
CA ASN A 180 -8.06 -17.72 -16.50
C ASN A 180 -9.39 -18.28 -17.06
N LYS A 181 -10.18 -17.47 -17.80
CA LYS A 181 -11.43 -17.89 -18.46
C LYS A 181 -12.49 -18.49 -17.51
N ARG A 182 -12.50 -18.06 -16.24
CA ARG A 182 -13.46 -18.44 -15.19
C ARG A 182 -14.31 -17.24 -14.70
N PRO A 183 -15.03 -16.52 -15.59
CA PRO A 183 -15.77 -15.31 -15.19
C PRO A 183 -16.94 -15.59 -14.23
N ALA A 184 -17.51 -16.80 -14.25
CA ALA A 184 -18.56 -17.19 -13.31
C ALA A 184 -18.04 -17.24 -11.86
N ASP A 185 -16.81 -17.72 -11.65
CA ASP A 185 -16.17 -17.71 -10.34
C ASP A 185 -15.80 -16.29 -9.91
N ALA A 186 -15.33 -15.47 -10.87
CA ALA A 186 -14.96 -14.08 -10.60
C ALA A 186 -16.13 -13.25 -10.07
N ARG A 187 -17.34 -13.47 -10.60
CA ARG A 187 -18.54 -12.71 -10.20
C ARG A 187 -18.82 -12.78 -8.70
N ARG A 188 -18.67 -13.97 -8.09
CA ARG A 188 -18.86 -14.15 -6.65
C ARG A 188 -17.87 -13.32 -5.84
N LEU A 189 -16.60 -13.27 -6.27
CA LEU A 189 -15.55 -12.52 -5.60
C LEU A 189 -15.71 -11.01 -5.74
N ILE A 190 -16.18 -10.55 -6.92
CA ILE A 190 -16.53 -9.15 -7.16
C ILE A 190 -17.67 -8.74 -6.21
N ASP A 191 -18.74 -9.54 -6.13
CA ASP A 191 -19.87 -9.27 -5.24
C ASP A 191 -19.45 -9.22 -3.76
N GLU A 192 -18.56 -10.13 -3.32
CA GLU A 192 -18.02 -10.12 -1.96
C GLU A 192 -17.17 -8.88 -1.69
N SER A 193 -16.31 -8.49 -2.63
CA SER A 193 -15.51 -7.26 -2.53
C SER A 193 -16.38 -6.01 -2.41
N LEU A 194 -17.44 -5.90 -3.23
CA LEU A 194 -18.38 -4.77 -3.20
C LEU A 194 -19.26 -4.76 -1.94
N LYS A 195 -19.50 -5.91 -1.29
CA LYS A 195 -20.15 -5.96 0.03
C LYS A 195 -19.24 -5.42 1.13
N LEU A 196 -17.94 -5.66 1.05
CA LEU A 196 -16.96 -5.15 2.03
C LEU A 196 -16.77 -3.64 1.88
N ILE A 197 -16.63 -3.17 0.65
CA ILE A 197 -16.53 -1.75 0.32
C ILE A 197 -17.49 -1.44 -0.83
N PRO A 198 -18.68 -0.89 -0.51
CA PRO A 198 -19.60 -0.40 -1.53
C PRO A 198 -18.91 0.63 -2.42
N GLY A 199 -18.98 0.42 -3.72
CA GLY A 199 -18.35 1.33 -4.68
C GLY A 199 -16.85 1.09 -4.90
N TYR A 200 -16.27 -0.02 -4.44
CA TYR A 200 -14.84 -0.30 -4.61
C TYR A 200 -14.43 -0.35 -6.08
N HIS A 201 -13.76 0.70 -6.53
CA HIS A 201 -13.44 0.95 -7.93
C HIS A 201 -12.72 -0.22 -8.61
N PRO A 202 -11.69 -0.87 -7.99
CA PRO A 202 -11.03 -2.03 -8.60
C PRO A 202 -11.96 -3.21 -8.89
N SER A 203 -13.08 -3.35 -8.17
CA SER A 203 -14.07 -4.39 -8.44
C SER A 203 -15.10 -3.95 -9.48
N ILE A 204 -15.49 -2.67 -9.48
CA ILE A 204 -16.41 -2.10 -10.48
C ILE A 204 -15.84 -2.27 -11.90
N ILE A 205 -14.57 -1.94 -12.11
CA ILE A 205 -13.95 -2.04 -13.45
C ILE A 205 -13.95 -3.47 -14.00
N LEU A 206 -14.01 -4.49 -13.14
CA LEU A 206 -14.06 -5.89 -13.56
C LEU A 206 -15.47 -6.33 -13.99
N THR A 207 -16.51 -5.58 -13.63
CA THR A 207 -17.89 -5.87 -14.08
C THR A 207 -18.17 -5.42 -15.51
N ALA A 208 -17.33 -4.54 -16.06
CA ALA A 208 -17.47 -3.99 -17.39
C ALA A 208 -16.84 -4.87 -18.50
N ASN A 209 -16.18 -5.98 -18.13
CA ASN A 209 -15.54 -6.94 -19.03
C ASN A 209 -16.30 -8.27 -19.05
#